data_AF-A0A7C2NXU4-F1
#
_entry.id   AF-A0A7C2NXU4-F1
#
_cell.length_a   1.000
_cell.length_b   1.000
_cell.length_c   1.000
_cell.angle_alpha   90.00
_cell.angle_beta   90.00
_cell.angle_gamma   90.00
#
_symmetry.space_group_name_H-M   'P 1'
#
loop_
_entity.id
_entity.type
_entity.pdbx_description
1 polymer ?
#
loop_
_entity_poly.entity_id
_entity_poly.type
_entity_poly.pdbx_seq_one_letter_code
_entity_poly.pdbx_strand_id
1 'polypeptide(L)' 'MDPQAAWNELLDALADDELAEAELRAEALITWLDKHGFPPQTSLRVLPSPWDEAICRYVCRKVMAAAPTHERGTR' A
#
# COMPACT_ATOMS: atom_id res chain seq x y z
N MET A 1 12.23 3.97 -5.18
CA MET A 1 11.65 2.94 -4.30
C MET A 1 11.39 1.73 -5.18
N ASP A 2 11.62 0.54 -4.66
CA ASP A 2 11.15 -0.69 -5.31
C ASP A 2 9.68 -0.92 -4.89
N PRO A 3 8.70 -0.80 -5.81
CA PRO A 3 7.29 -0.99 -5.47
C PRO A 3 6.99 -2.42 -5.04
N GLN A 4 7.73 -3.43 -5.56
CA GLN A 4 7.52 -4.82 -5.18
C GLN A 4 7.99 -5.07 -3.74
N ALA A 5 9.13 -4.52 -3.36
CA ALA A 5 9.60 -4.60 -1.98
C ALA A 5 8.61 -3.92 -1.02
N ALA A 6 8.18 -2.69 -1.33
CA ALA A 6 7.21 -1.97 -0.50
C ALA A 6 5.85 -2.68 -0.40
N TRP A 7 5.41 -3.35 -1.47
CA TRP A 7 4.21 -4.18 -1.45
C TRP A 7 4.34 -5.39 -0.55
N ASN A 8 5.47 -6.11 -0.62
CA ASN A 8 5.72 -7.25 0.25
C ASN A 8 5.80 -6.81 1.72
N GLU A 9 6.52 -5.73 2.02
CA GLU A 9 6.62 -5.16 3.37
C GLU A 9 5.24 -4.73 3.92
N LEU A 10 4.36 -4.19 3.08
CA LEU A 10 2.97 -3.90 3.47
C LEU A 10 2.21 -5.17 3.85
N LEU A 11 2.35 -6.25 3.07
CA LEU A 11 1.65 -7.51 3.33
C LEU A 11 2.20 -8.22 4.57
N ASP A 12 3.51 -8.18 4.77
CA ASP A 12 4.16 -8.73 5.96
C ASP A 12 3.69 -7.98 7.22
N ALA A 13 3.69 -6.64 7.20
CA ALA A 13 3.17 -5.83 8.31
C ALA A 13 1.68 -6.11 8.60
N LEU A 14 0.86 -6.34 7.58
CA LEU A 14 -0.53 -6.76 7.78
C LEU A 14 -0.66 -8.15 8.41
N ALA A 15 0.22 -9.09 8.03
CA ALA A 15 0.23 -10.43 8.59
C ALA A 15 0.65 -10.43 10.07
N ASP A 16 1.53 -9.49 10.44
CA ASP A 16 2.06 -9.32 11.80
C ASP A 16 1.22 -8.34 12.67
N ASP A 17 0.07 -7.84 12.16
CA ASP A 17 -0.81 -6.85 12.82
C ASP A 17 -0.12 -5.50 13.14
N GLU A 18 0.95 -5.17 12.42
CA GLU A 18 1.71 -3.92 12.53
C GLU A 18 1.07 -2.81 11.67
N LEU A 19 -0.15 -2.40 12.01
CA LEU A 19 -0.96 -1.49 11.18
C LEU A 19 -0.29 -0.14 10.87
N ALA A 20 0.51 0.42 11.79
CA ALA A 20 1.24 1.67 11.57
C ALA A 20 2.33 1.53 10.49
N GLU A 21 3.02 0.38 10.46
CA GLU A 21 4.04 0.11 9.46
C GLU A 21 3.41 -0.18 8.09
N ALA A 22 2.29 -0.92 8.10
CA ALA A 22 1.49 -1.15 6.90
C ALA A 22 0.98 0.18 6.30
N GLU A 23 0.53 1.12 7.13
CA GLU A 23 0.12 2.47 6.70
C GLU A 23 1.27 3.23 6.03
N LEU A 24 2.46 3.23 6.64
CA LEU A 24 3.63 3.90 6.08
C LEU A 24 3.97 3.36 4.68
N ARG A 25 3.87 2.04 4.47
CA ARG A 25 4.08 1.43 3.15
C ARG A 25 2.95 1.74 2.17
N ALA A 26 1.71 1.77 2.65
CA ALA A 26 0.55 2.13 1.84
C ALA A 26 0.65 3.57 1.30
N GLU A 27 1.04 4.54 2.15
CA GLU A 27 1.26 5.93 1.75
C GLU A 27 2.38 6.07 0.73
N ALA A 28 3.48 5.34 0.93
CA ALA A 28 4.61 5.34 0.03
C ALA A 28 4.20 4.81 -1.36
N LEU A 29 3.47 3.69 -1.41
CA LEU A 29 2.96 3.09 -2.65
C LEU A 29 1.96 4.00 -3.38
N ILE A 30 1.02 4.63 -2.66
CA ILE A 30 0.10 5.61 -3.25
C ILE A 30 0.89 6.77 -3.86
N THR A 31 1.84 7.34 -3.10
CA THR A 31 2.69 8.44 -3.58
C THR A 31 3.49 8.06 -4.83
N TRP A 32 3.95 6.82 -4.90
CA TRP A 32 4.66 6.29 -6.07
C TRP A 32 3.75 6.19 -7.30
N LEU A 33 2.56 5.61 -7.14
CA LEU A 33 1.59 5.47 -8.23
C LEU A 33 1.06 6.82 -8.71
N ASP A 34 0.85 7.78 -7.81
CA ASP A 34 0.42 9.14 -8.15
C ASP A 34 1.50 9.91 -8.94
N LYS A 35 2.76 9.51 -8.82
CA LYS A 35 3.88 9.99 -9.65
C LYS A 35 4.07 9.21 -10.95
N HIS A 36 3.05 8.46 -11.38
CA HIS A 36 3.08 7.58 -12.56
C HIS A 36 4.13 6.46 -12.47
N GLY A 37 4.46 6.02 -11.26
CA GLY A 37 5.30 4.85 -11.04
C GLY A 37 4.61 3.55 -11.46
N PHE A 38 5.40 2.53 -11.82
CA PHE A 38 4.86 1.21 -12.15
C PHE A 38 4.30 0.51 -10.91
N PRO A 39 3.18 -0.23 -11.03
CA PRO A 39 2.61 -0.96 -9.91
C PRO A 39 3.41 -2.23 -9.56
N PRO A 40 3.34 -2.70 -8.30
CA PRO A 40 3.84 -4.02 -7.92
C PRO A 40 2.95 -5.12 -8.49
N GLN A 41 3.47 -6.35 -8.57
CA GLN A 41 2.63 -7.51 -8.83
C GLN A 41 1.83 -7.84 -7.56
N THR A 42 0.50 -7.80 -7.67
CA THR A 42 -0.41 -7.93 -6.52
C THR A 42 -1.01 -9.32 -6.36
N SER A 43 -0.77 -10.21 -7.33
CA SER A 43 -1.33 -11.55 -7.36
C SER A 43 -0.24 -12.57 -7.70
N LEU A 44 -0.41 -13.84 -7.30
CA LEU A 44 0.53 -14.91 -7.68
C LEU A 44 0.59 -15.15 -9.18
N ARG A 45 -0.41 -14.68 -9.94
CA ARG A 45 -0.40 -14.68 -11.41
C ARG A 45 -0.03 -13.29 -11.91
N VAL A 46 0.68 -13.23 -13.03
CA VAL A 46 0.93 -11.97 -13.72
C VAL A 46 -0.41 -11.45 -14.27
N LEU A 47 -0.82 -10.27 -13.82
CA LEU A 47 -1.97 -9.56 -14.34
C LEU A 47 -1.49 -8.43 -15.27
N PRO A 48 -2.36 -7.89 -16.13
CA PRO A 48 -2.06 -6.66 -16.82
C PRO A 48 -1.88 -5.51 -15.81
N SER A 49 -0.89 -4.65 -16.04
CA SER A 49 -0.53 -3.53 -15.14
C SER A 49 -1.72 -2.71 -14.58
N PRO A 50 -2.77 -2.36 -15.36
CA PRO A 50 -3.92 -1.64 -14.81
C PRO A 50 -4.68 -2.38 -13.69
N TRP A 51 -4.67 -3.72 -13.71
CA TRP A 51 -5.27 -4.53 -12.65
C TRP A 51 -4.43 -4.48 -11.38
N ASP A 52 -3.11 -4.63 -11.52
CA ASP A 52 -2.16 -4.54 -10.41
C ASP A 52 -2.20 -3.14 -9.76
N GLU A 53 -2.28 -2.07 -10.57
CA GLU A 53 -2.48 -0.71 -10.05
C GLU A 53 -3.78 -0.59 -9.27
N ALA A 54 -4.90 -1.08 -9.82
CA ALA A 54 -6.21 -0.99 -9.17
C ALA A 54 -6.24 -1.74 -7.83
N ILE A 55 -5.67 -2.95 -7.79
CA ILE A 55 -5.59 -3.77 -6.56
C ILE A 55 -4.69 -3.09 -5.54
N CYS A 56 -3.50 -2.64 -5.96
CA CYS A 56 -2.55 -1.97 -5.07
C CYS A 56 -3.19 -0.72 -4.43
N ARG A 57 -3.82 0.14 -5.23
CA ARG A 57 -4.53 1.33 -4.74
C ARG A 57 -5.67 0.98 -3.79
N TYR A 58 -6.44 -0.06 -4.10
CA TYR A 58 -7.53 -0.50 -3.24
C TYR A 58 -7.03 -0.97 -1.87
N VAL A 59 -6.02 -1.84 -1.85
CA VAL A 59 -5.42 -2.36 -0.62
C VAL A 59 -4.81 -1.24 0.20
N CYS A 60 -3.97 -0.37 -0.39
CA CYS A 60 -3.35 0.75 0.32
C CYS A 60 -4.41 1.65 1.00
N ARG A 61 -5.50 1.98 0.30
CA ARG A 61 -6.59 2.79 0.87
C ARG A 61 -7.32 2.08 2.01
N LYS A 62 -7.45 0.75 1.96
CA LYS A 62 -8.04 -0.03 3.05
C LYS A 62 -7.13 -0.06 4.27
N VAL A 63 -5.82 -0.20 4.08
CA VAL A 63 -4.83 -0.15 5.16
C VAL A 63 -4.87 1.22 5.85
N MET A 64 -4.75 2.31 5.08
CA MET A 64 -4.79 3.68 5.63
C MET A 64 -6.11 4.02 6.35
N ALA A 65 -7.22 3.39 5.95
CA ALA A 65 -8.50 3.59 6.64
C ALA A 65 -8.63 2.76 7.93
N ALA A 66 -7.88 1.66 8.05
CA ALA A 66 -7.87 0.77 9.21
C ALA A 66 -6.83 1.18 10.25
N ALA A 67 -5.74 1.81 9.82
CA ALA A 67 -4.73 2.33 10.72
C ALA A 67 -5.36 3.31 11.72
N PRO A 68 -5.07 3.15 13.03
CA PRO A 68 -5.62 4.03 14.05
C PRO A 68 -5.19 5.45 13.69
N THR A 69 -6.18 6.34 13.53
CA THR A 69 -5.92 7.75 13.22
C THR A 69 -4.96 8.28 14.29
N HIS A 70 -3.67 8.44 13.96
CA HIS A 70 -2.80 9.29 14.76
C HIS A 70 -3.55 10.60 14.86
N GLU A 71 -3.97 10.94 16.09
CA GLU A 71 -4.85 12.05 16.42
C GLU A 71 -4.71 13.15 15.38
N ARG A 72 -5.71 13.26 14.49
CA ARG A 72 -5.82 14.42 13.60
C ARG A 72 -5.93 15.58 14.55
N GLY A 73 -4.80 16.27 14.75
CA GLY A 73 -4.67 17.34 15.71
C GLY A 73 -5.87 18.25 15.58
N THR A 74 -6.61 18.37 16.66
CA THR A 74 -7.57 19.45 16.85
C THR A 74 -6.87 20.76 16.53
N ARG A 75 -7.33 21.45 15.49
CA ARG A 75 -7.41 22.91 15.41
C ARG A 75 -8.36 23.32 14.28
#